data_AF-A0A350Q9T6-F1
#
_entry.id   AF-A0A350Q9T6-F1
#
_cell.length_a   1.000
_cell.length_b   1.000
_cell.length_c   1.000
_cell.angle_alpha   90.00
_cell.angle_beta   90.00
_cell.angle_gamma   90.00
#
_symmetry.space_group_name_H-M   'P 1'
#
loop_
_entity.id
_entity.type
_entity.pdbx_description
1 polymer ?
#
loop_
_entity_poly.entity_id
_entity_poly.type
_entity_poly.pdbx_seq_one_letter_code
_entity_poly.pdbx_strand_id
1 'polypeptide(L)'
;GDWEVPRTADGHPDLQGNWTNATLTPFTRRLDTPPIYTWEEVAELEQTDGDCPAAPGTAACGRASFGLAGQEYNEVYWDRGSRVAIINGEPRASLVTNPVDGRVPSMTSEAQAARAEYVEVRRQFAQYDHPEMRPLAERCLVSFGSNAGPPMLPNGGYNNNYTIVQTADHVLIMAEMVHDARVIKIGDGPRLPPHVRPWMGDSWGHWEGDVLV
;
A
#
# COMPACT_ATOMS: atom_id res chain seq x y z
N GLY A 1 24.03 18.78 9.87
CA GLY A 1 23.04 19.33 10.80
C GLY A 1 22.07 18.21 11.09
N ASP A 2 21.67 18.08 12.33
CA ASP A 2 20.66 17.09 12.69
C ASP A 2 19.32 17.51 12.06
N TRP A 3 18.67 16.57 11.37
CA TRP A 3 17.37 16.83 10.78
C TRP A 3 16.32 16.86 11.89
N GLU A 4 15.50 17.91 11.91
CA GLU A 4 14.38 18.05 12.84
C GLU A 4 13.06 17.85 12.09
N VAL A 5 12.15 17.07 12.68
CA VAL A 5 10.82 16.81 12.13
C VAL A 5 10.04 18.13 12.08
N PRO A 6 9.54 18.58 10.92
CA PRO A 6 8.68 19.74 10.83
C PRO A 6 7.42 19.54 11.68
N ARG A 7 6.91 20.63 12.26
CA ARG A 7 5.71 20.60 13.11
C ARG A 7 4.63 21.51 12.55
N THR A 8 3.38 21.07 12.72
CA THR A 8 2.18 21.87 12.46
C THR A 8 2.08 23.03 13.46
N ALA A 9 1.18 23.98 13.21
CA ALA A 9 0.90 25.09 14.13
C ALA A 9 0.43 24.60 15.52
N ASP A 10 -0.17 23.42 15.58
CA ASP A 10 -0.65 22.77 16.80
C ASP A 10 0.45 21.96 17.54
N GLY A 11 1.68 21.97 17.03
CA GLY A 11 2.86 21.39 17.67
C GLY A 11 3.07 19.89 17.41
N HIS A 12 2.17 19.23 16.70
CA HIS A 12 2.34 17.82 16.28
C HIS A 12 3.23 17.70 15.03
N PRO A 13 3.90 16.55 14.81
CA PRO A 13 4.61 16.28 13.57
C PRO A 13 3.76 16.55 12.33
N ASP A 14 4.36 17.19 11.34
CA ASP A 14 3.72 17.53 10.07
C ASP A 14 3.81 16.34 9.10
N LEU A 15 2.66 15.70 8.87
CA LEU A 15 2.48 14.58 7.95
C LEU A 15 2.05 15.04 6.55
N GLN A 16 1.82 16.34 6.35
CA GLN A 16 1.25 16.86 5.11
C GLN A 16 2.17 16.63 3.91
N GLY A 17 1.55 16.55 2.73
CA GLY A 17 2.27 16.56 1.46
C GLY A 17 1.91 15.38 0.57
N ASN A 18 2.72 15.22 -0.48
CA ASN A 18 2.61 14.11 -1.39
C ASN A 18 3.62 13.03 -1.01
N TRP A 19 3.11 11.81 -0.87
CA TRP A 19 3.83 10.63 -0.48
C TRP A 19 3.67 9.58 -1.57
N THR A 20 4.61 8.64 -1.64
CA THR A 20 4.47 7.44 -2.47
C THR A 20 4.85 6.23 -1.65
N ASN A 21 4.18 5.11 -1.89
CA ASN A 21 4.58 3.81 -1.34
C ASN A 21 5.37 2.96 -2.36
N ALA A 22 5.72 3.51 -3.52
CA ALA A 22 6.55 2.82 -4.50
C ALA A 22 7.91 2.43 -3.90
N THR A 23 8.25 1.15 -3.95
CA THR A 23 9.47 0.64 -3.32
C THR A 23 9.94 -0.67 -3.95
N LEU A 24 11.26 -0.87 -3.92
CA LEU A 24 11.89 -2.14 -4.26
C LEU A 24 11.79 -3.17 -3.12
N THR A 25 11.43 -2.73 -1.90
CA THR A 25 11.29 -3.62 -0.74
C THR A 25 10.08 -4.54 -0.93
N PRO A 26 10.27 -5.87 -0.92
CA PRO A 26 9.16 -6.79 -1.09
C PRO A 26 8.21 -6.73 0.12
N PHE A 27 6.93 -7.02 -0.08
CA PHE A 27 5.97 -7.04 1.03
C PHE A 27 6.36 -8.10 2.09
N THR A 28 6.69 -9.30 1.65
CA THR A 28 7.12 -10.44 2.48
C THR A 28 8.59 -10.78 2.23
N ARG A 29 9.30 -11.19 3.28
CA ARG A 29 10.72 -11.52 3.20
C ARG A 29 10.99 -12.76 2.35
N ARG A 30 12.01 -12.66 1.48
CA ARG A 30 12.55 -13.81 0.73
C ARG A 30 13.14 -14.83 1.70
N LEU A 31 13.14 -16.10 1.31
CA LEU A 31 13.75 -17.15 2.12
C LEU A 31 15.25 -16.87 2.27
N ASP A 32 15.81 -17.18 3.43
CA ASP A 32 17.24 -17.04 3.73
C ASP A 32 17.81 -15.62 3.61
N THR A 33 16.94 -14.59 3.56
CA THR A 33 17.37 -13.18 3.56
C THR A 33 17.31 -12.60 4.98
N PRO A 34 18.35 -11.90 5.46
CA PRO A 34 18.31 -11.16 6.72
C PRO A 34 17.19 -10.10 6.74
N PRO A 35 16.76 -9.60 7.92
CA PRO A 35 15.70 -8.59 8.01
C PRO A 35 16.09 -7.20 7.46
N ILE A 36 17.39 -6.95 7.38
CA ILE A 36 18.00 -5.68 7.00
C ILE A 36 19.01 -6.00 5.89
N TYR A 37 18.95 -5.28 4.78
CA TYR A 37 19.96 -5.36 3.75
C TYR A 37 21.25 -4.67 4.20
N THR A 38 22.38 -5.11 3.68
CA THR A 38 23.61 -4.32 3.73
C THR A 38 23.50 -3.15 2.75
N TRP A 39 24.26 -2.08 2.96
CA TRP A 39 24.27 -0.96 2.02
C TRP A 39 24.85 -1.32 0.65
N GLU A 40 25.71 -2.34 0.56
CA GLU A 40 26.17 -2.90 -0.72
C GLU A 40 25.03 -3.60 -1.46
N GLU A 41 24.25 -4.45 -0.77
CA GLU A 41 23.05 -5.07 -1.36
C GLU A 41 22.02 -4.01 -1.80
N VAL A 42 21.85 -2.93 -1.02
CA VAL A 42 20.98 -1.81 -1.43
C VAL A 42 21.52 -1.17 -2.70
N ALA A 43 22.83 -0.90 -2.79
CA ALA A 43 23.43 -0.32 -3.98
C ALA A 43 23.32 -1.23 -5.21
N GLU A 44 23.29 -2.55 -5.04
CA GLU A 44 22.99 -3.51 -6.11
C GLU A 44 21.51 -3.52 -6.50
N LEU A 45 20.61 -3.50 -5.52
CA LEU A 45 19.16 -3.49 -5.76
C LEU A 45 18.66 -2.18 -6.40
N GLU A 46 19.22 -1.05 -5.99
CA GLU A 46 18.86 0.28 -6.49
C GLU A 46 19.61 0.67 -7.76
N GLN A 47 20.42 -0.23 -8.33
CA GLN A 47 20.90 -0.06 -9.69
C GLN A 47 19.69 -0.07 -10.62
N THR A 48 19.50 1.03 -11.35
CA THR A 48 18.52 1.08 -12.41
C THR A 48 18.93 0.10 -13.51
N ASP A 49 18.14 -0.97 -13.67
CA ASP A 49 18.18 -1.77 -14.89
C ASP A 49 18.14 -0.81 -16.08
N GLY A 50 19.03 -1.01 -17.06
CA GLY A 50 19.30 -0.09 -18.16
C GLY A 50 18.06 0.36 -18.95
N ASP A 51 18.25 1.34 -19.83
CA ASP A 51 17.20 1.99 -20.65
C ASP A 51 16.21 0.96 -21.20
N CYS A 52 15.02 0.91 -20.58
CA CYS A 52 13.89 0.20 -21.14
C CYS A 52 13.17 1.20 -22.06
N PRO A 53 12.98 0.88 -23.35
CA PRO A 53 12.38 1.82 -24.28
C PRO A 53 10.98 2.21 -23.81
N ALA A 54 10.65 3.49 -23.94
CA ALA A 54 9.31 4.01 -23.70
C ALA A 54 8.35 3.53 -24.81
N ALA A 55 8.06 2.24 -24.83
CA ALA A 55 7.12 1.55 -25.70
C ALA A 55 6.16 0.69 -24.86
N PRO A 56 4.92 0.46 -25.31
CA PRO A 56 4.05 -0.55 -24.71
C PRO A 56 4.73 -1.93 -24.79
N GLY A 57 4.76 -2.68 -23.69
CA GLY A 57 5.40 -4.00 -23.63
C GLY A 57 6.66 -4.06 -22.78
N THR A 58 6.52 -3.81 -21.48
CA THR A 58 7.58 -3.94 -20.46
C THR A 58 8.13 -5.36 -20.35
N ALA A 59 7.43 -6.36 -20.88
CA ALA A 59 7.89 -7.74 -20.93
C ALA A 59 9.20 -7.90 -21.72
N ALA A 60 9.47 -7.06 -22.73
CA ALA A 60 10.73 -7.08 -23.46
C ALA A 60 11.93 -6.75 -22.56
N CYS A 61 11.70 -6.01 -21.47
CA CYS A 61 12.69 -5.68 -20.46
C CYS A 61 12.73 -6.69 -19.29
N GLY A 62 11.97 -7.78 -19.37
CA GLY A 62 11.87 -8.76 -18.28
C GLY A 62 11.19 -8.23 -17.01
N ARG A 63 10.65 -7.02 -17.05
CA ARG A 63 10.01 -6.35 -15.92
C ARG A 63 8.56 -6.84 -15.80
N ALA A 64 8.38 -7.89 -15.01
CA ALA A 64 7.07 -8.40 -14.64
C ALA A 64 6.32 -7.37 -13.78
N SER A 65 5.01 -7.27 -13.98
CA SER A 65 4.11 -6.48 -13.16
C SER A 65 3.17 -7.40 -12.38
N PHE A 66 2.74 -6.99 -11.19
CA PHE A 66 1.86 -7.81 -10.35
C PHE A 66 0.48 -8.01 -10.99
N GLY A 67 0.26 -9.19 -11.59
CA GLY A 67 -1.05 -9.60 -12.12
C GLY A 67 -1.47 -8.96 -13.44
N LEU A 68 -0.58 -8.19 -14.08
CA LEU A 68 -0.75 -7.63 -15.43
C LEU A 68 0.29 -8.27 -16.37
N ALA A 69 -0.04 -8.37 -17.66
CA ALA A 69 0.84 -8.97 -18.66
C ALA A 69 2.08 -8.11 -18.96
N GLY A 70 2.12 -6.86 -18.48
CA GLY A 70 3.20 -5.90 -18.75
C GLY A 70 3.14 -5.36 -20.18
N GLN A 71 2.03 -5.58 -20.88
CA GLN A 71 1.81 -5.20 -22.28
C GLN A 71 0.84 -4.03 -22.42
N GLU A 72 0.20 -3.64 -21.32
CA GLU A 72 -0.94 -2.73 -21.31
C GLU A 72 -0.52 -1.26 -21.43
N TYR A 73 0.63 -0.92 -20.85
CA TYR A 73 1.10 0.47 -20.76
C TYR A 73 2.56 0.61 -21.17
N ASN A 74 2.89 1.82 -21.63
CA ASN A 74 4.26 2.25 -21.88
C ASN A 74 5.06 2.27 -20.55
N GLU A 75 6.35 1.92 -20.60
CA GLU A 75 7.24 1.89 -19.43
C GLU A 75 7.20 3.18 -18.60
N VAL A 76 7.02 4.34 -19.25
CA VAL A 76 6.92 5.66 -18.58
C VAL A 76 5.80 5.76 -17.54
N TYR A 77 4.75 4.95 -17.64
CA TYR A 77 3.65 4.94 -16.68
C TYR A 77 3.88 4.02 -15.49
N TRP A 78 4.90 3.16 -15.53
CA TRP A 78 5.16 2.24 -14.45
C TRP A 78 5.99 2.92 -13.35
N ASP A 79 5.49 2.85 -12.13
CA ASP A 79 6.13 3.35 -10.91
C ASP A 79 6.40 2.19 -9.94
N ARG A 80 7.41 1.39 -10.26
CA ARG A 80 7.80 0.22 -9.46
C ARG A 80 8.63 0.57 -8.23
N GLY A 81 8.92 1.86 -8.04
CA GLY A 81 9.91 2.34 -7.09
C GLY A 81 11.35 2.10 -7.57
N SER A 82 12.26 2.91 -7.05
CA SER A 82 13.71 2.82 -7.34
C SER A 82 14.55 2.72 -6.07
N ARG A 83 13.89 2.67 -4.90
CA ARG A 83 14.53 2.69 -3.60
C ARG A 83 14.00 1.59 -2.69
N VAL A 84 14.91 1.04 -1.89
CA VAL A 84 14.59 0.19 -0.75
C VAL A 84 14.00 1.06 0.37
N ALA A 85 12.96 0.58 1.03
CA ALA A 85 12.36 1.26 2.17
C ALA A 85 13.35 1.36 3.34
N ILE A 86 13.65 2.58 3.78
CA ILE A 86 14.46 2.86 4.96
C ILE A 86 13.51 3.13 6.14
N ILE A 87 13.61 2.32 7.20
CA ILE A 87 12.82 2.52 8.42
C ILE A 87 13.81 2.65 9.58
N ASN A 88 13.75 3.76 10.31
CA ASN A 88 14.68 4.07 11.41
C ASN A 88 16.17 3.98 11.01
N GLY A 89 16.49 4.37 9.78
CA GLY A 89 17.85 4.30 9.24
C GLY A 89 18.28 2.92 8.73
N GLU A 90 17.42 1.91 8.82
CA GLU A 90 17.70 0.55 8.36
C GLU A 90 17.05 0.25 7.00
N PRO A 91 17.79 -0.22 6.00
CA PRO A 91 17.22 -0.69 4.73
C PRO A 91 16.51 -2.03 4.92
N ARG A 92 15.18 -2.03 4.83
CA ARG A 92 14.36 -3.19 5.16
C ARG A 92 14.30 -4.19 4.01
N ALA A 93 14.51 -5.47 4.34
CA ALA A 93 14.36 -6.58 3.40
C ALA A 93 12.91 -7.06 3.23
N SER A 94 11.97 -6.50 4.01
CA SER A 94 10.54 -6.74 3.89
C SER A 94 9.72 -5.62 4.53
N LEU A 95 8.53 -5.32 3.99
CA LEU A 95 7.59 -4.40 4.62
C LEU A 95 6.93 -5.01 5.86
N VAL A 96 6.66 -6.32 5.84
CA VAL A 96 6.27 -7.04 7.06
C VAL A 96 7.48 -7.13 7.97
N THR A 97 7.36 -6.57 9.17
CA THR A 97 8.41 -6.56 10.20
C THR A 97 8.06 -7.40 11.42
N ASN A 98 6.77 -7.70 11.60
CA ASN A 98 6.24 -8.57 12.64
C ASN A 98 5.27 -9.58 11.99
N PRO A 99 5.45 -10.90 12.18
CA PRO A 99 6.52 -11.58 12.93
C PRO A 99 7.94 -11.33 12.39
N VAL A 100 8.94 -11.62 13.24
CA VAL A 100 10.35 -11.28 12.98
C VAL A 100 10.91 -11.89 11.71
N ASP A 101 10.32 -12.97 11.21
CA ASP A 101 10.65 -13.62 9.93
C ASP A 101 10.20 -12.82 8.71
N GLY A 102 9.42 -11.74 8.91
CA GLY A 102 8.95 -10.85 7.87
C GLY A 102 7.91 -11.49 6.94
N ARG A 103 7.16 -12.47 7.45
CA ARG A 103 6.13 -13.19 6.69
C ARG A 103 4.76 -12.95 7.27
N VAL A 104 3.76 -12.85 6.39
CA VAL A 104 2.36 -12.75 6.82
C VAL A 104 1.99 -14.04 7.55
N PRO A 105 1.44 -13.97 8.78
CA PRO A 105 0.98 -15.14 9.50
C PRO A 105 -0.06 -15.93 8.73
N SER A 106 -0.20 -17.22 9.04
CA SER A 106 -1.28 -18.03 8.50
C SER A 106 -2.65 -17.45 8.85
N MET A 107 -3.60 -17.59 7.93
CA MET A 107 -5.00 -17.22 8.19
C MET A 107 -5.56 -18.01 9.37
N THR A 108 -6.37 -17.35 10.19
CA THR A 108 -7.17 -18.01 11.24
C THR A 108 -8.14 -19.02 10.61
N SER A 109 -8.62 -19.98 11.39
CA SER A 109 -9.63 -20.96 10.93
C SER A 109 -10.90 -20.28 10.41
N GLU A 110 -11.34 -19.19 11.05
CA GLU A 110 -12.47 -18.38 10.60
C GLU A 110 -12.20 -17.73 9.24
N ALA A 111 -11.04 -17.11 9.05
CA ALA A 111 -10.67 -16.51 7.77
C ALA A 111 -10.54 -17.57 6.65
N GLN A 112 -10.05 -18.77 6.97
CA GLN A 112 -10.00 -19.90 6.04
C GLN A 112 -11.41 -20.35 5.64
N ALA A 113 -12.33 -20.45 6.60
CA ALA A 113 -13.73 -20.82 6.34
C ALA A 113 -14.44 -19.78 5.45
N ALA A 114 -14.32 -18.49 5.78
CA ALA A 114 -14.89 -17.41 4.98
C ALA A 114 -14.34 -17.39 3.55
N ARG A 115 -13.03 -17.65 3.38
CA ARG A 115 -12.41 -17.76 2.05
C ARG A 115 -12.93 -18.97 1.29
N ALA A 116 -13.13 -20.11 1.95
CA ALA A 116 -13.66 -21.31 1.32
C ALA A 116 -15.11 -21.10 0.84
N GLU A 117 -15.95 -20.47 1.66
CA GLU A 117 -17.31 -20.10 1.29
C GLU A 117 -17.33 -19.16 0.08
N TYR A 118 -16.51 -18.11 0.09
CA TYR A 118 -16.37 -17.18 -1.03
C TYR A 118 -15.98 -17.91 -2.34
N VAL A 119 -15.01 -18.84 -2.26
CA VAL A 119 -14.59 -19.64 -3.42
C VAL A 119 -15.74 -20.51 -3.92
N GLU A 120 -16.51 -21.13 -3.02
CA GLU A 120 -17.61 -22.01 -3.40
C GLU A 120 -18.75 -21.26 -4.10
N VAL A 121 -19.12 -20.08 -3.61
CA VAL A 121 -20.11 -19.22 -4.27
C VAL A 121 -19.62 -18.83 -5.67
N ARG A 122 -18.35 -18.43 -5.82
CA ARG A 122 -17.82 -18.00 -7.12
C ARG A 122 -17.75 -19.11 -8.16
N ARG A 123 -17.56 -20.37 -7.74
CA ARG A 123 -17.52 -21.52 -8.65
C ARG A 123 -18.84 -21.78 -9.38
N GLN A 124 -19.94 -21.22 -8.88
CA GLN A 124 -21.26 -21.36 -9.50
C GLN A 124 -21.44 -20.48 -10.75
N PHE A 125 -20.50 -19.56 -11.01
CA PHE A 125 -20.61 -18.58 -12.09
C PHE A 125 -19.40 -18.63 -13.02
N ALA A 126 -19.62 -18.39 -14.31
CA ALA A 126 -18.51 -18.12 -15.23
C ALA A 126 -17.88 -16.73 -14.95
N GLN A 127 -16.72 -16.48 -15.53
CA GLN A 127 -16.06 -15.19 -15.42
C GLN A 127 -16.99 -14.09 -15.95
N TYR A 128 -17.32 -13.11 -15.11
CA TYR A 128 -18.20 -11.98 -15.41
C TYR A 128 -19.70 -12.30 -15.62
N ASP A 129 -20.14 -13.51 -15.28
CA ASP A 129 -21.53 -13.99 -15.47
C ASP A 129 -22.50 -13.55 -14.35
N HIS A 130 -22.00 -12.76 -13.37
CA HIS A 130 -22.79 -12.20 -12.28
C HIS A 130 -22.20 -10.84 -11.87
N PRO A 131 -23.00 -9.84 -11.43
CA PRO A 131 -22.47 -8.56 -10.98
C PRO A 131 -21.44 -8.69 -9.84
N GLU A 132 -21.63 -9.66 -8.96
CA GLU A 132 -20.77 -10.02 -7.83
C GLU A 132 -19.48 -10.74 -8.29
N MET A 133 -19.44 -11.24 -9.53
CA MET A 133 -18.21 -11.77 -10.12
C MET A 133 -17.28 -10.66 -10.65
N ARG A 134 -17.79 -9.44 -10.87
CA ARG A 134 -17.02 -8.28 -11.34
C ARG A 134 -16.10 -7.78 -10.21
N PRO A 135 -14.76 -7.84 -10.36
CA PRO A 135 -13.82 -7.36 -9.33
C PRO A 135 -14.02 -5.87 -9.02
N LEU A 136 -13.69 -5.47 -7.79
CA LEU A 136 -13.85 -4.07 -7.35
C LEU A 136 -13.03 -3.08 -8.20
N ALA A 137 -11.84 -3.49 -8.63
CA ALA A 137 -10.99 -2.68 -9.49
C ALA A 137 -11.61 -2.44 -10.89
N GLU A 138 -12.32 -3.44 -11.43
CA GLU A 138 -13.04 -3.28 -12.70
C GLU A 138 -14.22 -2.31 -12.57
N ARG A 139 -14.81 -2.25 -11.37
CA ARG A 139 -15.92 -1.36 -11.04
C ARG A 139 -15.47 0.03 -10.61
N CYS A 140 -14.16 0.31 -10.62
CA CYS A 140 -13.56 1.54 -10.09
C CYS A 140 -14.01 1.86 -8.65
N LEU A 141 -14.19 0.84 -7.81
CA LEU A 141 -14.64 1.01 -6.41
C LEU A 141 -13.49 1.06 -5.41
N VAL A 142 -12.39 0.36 -5.72
CA VAL A 142 -11.10 0.47 -5.05
C VAL A 142 -10.02 0.16 -6.07
N SER A 143 -8.81 0.62 -5.80
CA SER A 143 -7.60 0.27 -6.55
C SER A 143 -7.35 -1.25 -6.60
N PHE A 144 -6.37 -1.68 -7.40
CA PHE A 144 -5.89 -3.06 -7.42
C PHE A 144 -5.30 -3.42 -6.04
N GLY A 145 -5.67 -4.58 -5.50
CA GLY A 145 -5.18 -5.01 -4.18
C GLY A 145 -5.63 -4.08 -3.05
N SER A 146 -4.70 -3.67 -2.19
CA SER A 146 -4.96 -2.90 -0.97
C SER A 146 -4.25 -1.54 -0.97
N ASN A 147 -4.38 -0.75 -2.04
CA ASN A 147 -3.71 0.57 -2.11
C ASN A 147 -4.45 1.67 -1.35
N ALA A 148 -5.79 1.62 -1.26
CA ALA A 148 -6.58 2.70 -0.64
C ALA A 148 -7.06 2.42 0.80
N GLY A 149 -6.97 1.18 1.28
CA GLY A 149 -7.45 0.76 2.59
C GLY A 149 -6.30 0.25 3.46
N PRO A 150 -6.36 0.37 4.80
CA PRO A 150 -5.29 -0.10 5.67
C PRO A 150 -5.16 -1.64 5.60
N PRO A 151 -3.94 -2.18 5.43
CA PRO A 151 -2.70 -1.46 5.14
C PRO A 151 -2.65 -0.98 3.66
N MET A 152 -2.17 0.24 3.43
CA MET A 152 -1.99 0.83 2.10
C MET A 152 -0.74 0.24 1.42
N LEU A 153 -0.91 -0.91 0.79
CA LEU A 153 0.18 -1.70 0.20
C LEU A 153 0.57 -1.19 -1.17
N PRO A 154 1.87 -1.23 -1.55
CA PRO A 154 2.29 -0.92 -2.91
C PRO A 154 1.66 -1.91 -3.89
N ASN A 155 1.09 -1.45 -5.01
CA ASN A 155 0.65 -2.37 -6.07
C ASN A 155 1.81 -2.89 -6.93
N GLY A 156 3.01 -2.32 -6.80
CA GLY A 156 4.18 -2.66 -7.64
C GLY A 156 3.98 -2.34 -9.12
N GLY A 157 3.03 -1.46 -9.41
CA GLY A 157 2.58 -1.05 -10.72
C GLY A 157 2.66 0.47 -10.89
N TYR A 158 1.53 1.15 -10.91
CA TYR A 158 1.42 2.59 -11.15
C TYR A 158 0.36 3.21 -10.21
N ASN A 159 0.28 4.54 -10.20
CA ASN A 159 -0.61 5.31 -9.33
C ASN A 159 -0.41 5.03 -7.82
N ASN A 160 0.86 5.06 -7.39
CA ASN A 160 1.26 4.76 -6.01
C ASN A 160 1.36 6.01 -5.12
N ASN A 161 0.84 7.17 -5.57
CA ASN A 161 0.91 8.40 -4.81
C ASN A 161 -0.26 8.56 -3.83
N TYR A 162 0.01 9.32 -2.77
CA TYR A 162 -0.94 9.72 -1.74
C TYR A 162 -0.79 11.20 -1.45
N THR A 163 -1.88 11.90 -1.25
CA THR A 163 -1.86 13.25 -0.67
C THR A 163 -2.38 13.18 0.75
N ILE A 164 -1.57 13.66 1.69
CA ILE A 164 -1.96 13.80 3.09
C ILE A 164 -2.24 15.27 3.38
N VAL A 165 -3.43 15.53 3.93
CA VAL A 165 -3.83 16.84 4.47
C VAL A 165 -4.10 16.65 5.95
N GLN A 166 -3.49 17.49 6.78
CA GLN A 166 -3.58 17.41 8.23
C GLN A 166 -4.11 18.75 8.77
N THR A 167 -5.10 18.67 9.64
CA THR A 167 -5.60 19.78 10.45
C THR A 167 -5.39 19.45 11.92
N ALA A 168 -5.77 20.37 12.81
CA ALA A 168 -5.77 20.13 14.26
C ALA A 168 -6.60 18.90 14.66
N ASP A 169 -7.66 18.60 13.90
CA ASP A 169 -8.71 17.65 14.25
C ASP A 169 -8.93 16.52 13.21
N HIS A 170 -8.21 16.52 12.08
CA HIS A 170 -8.35 15.52 11.04
C HIS A 170 -7.01 15.19 10.34
N VAL A 171 -6.88 13.95 9.88
CA VAL A 171 -5.94 13.55 8.83
C VAL A 171 -6.74 12.99 7.66
N LEU A 172 -6.60 13.58 6.49
CA LEU A 172 -7.07 13.05 5.22
C LEU A 172 -5.92 12.34 4.52
N ILE A 173 -6.16 11.12 4.06
CA ILE A 173 -5.26 10.42 3.15
C ILE A 173 -6.03 10.15 1.86
N MET A 174 -5.64 10.80 0.77
CA MET A 174 -6.21 10.60 -0.57
C MET A 174 -5.26 9.73 -1.39
N ALA A 175 -5.73 8.56 -1.81
CA ALA A 175 -4.98 7.71 -2.74
C ALA A 175 -5.18 8.20 -4.18
N GLU A 176 -4.11 8.27 -4.98
CA GLU A 176 -4.16 8.69 -6.38
C GLU A 176 -5.08 7.78 -7.21
N MET A 177 -4.94 6.47 -7.07
CA MET A 177 -5.75 5.50 -7.80
C MET A 177 -7.19 5.50 -7.27
N VAL A 178 -8.16 5.73 -8.16
CA VAL A 178 -9.62 5.82 -7.85
C VAL A 178 -10.02 7.04 -7.00
N HIS A 179 -9.06 7.86 -6.53
CA HIS A 179 -9.30 9.06 -5.71
C HIS A 179 -10.03 8.77 -4.39
N ASP A 180 -9.82 7.58 -3.84
CA ASP A 180 -10.38 7.20 -2.54
C ASP A 180 -9.79 8.09 -1.43
N ALA A 181 -10.67 8.69 -0.63
CA ALA A 181 -10.29 9.59 0.43
C ALA A 181 -10.67 9.00 1.79
N ARG A 182 -9.66 8.72 2.62
CA ARG A 182 -9.86 8.30 4.01
C ARG A 182 -9.76 9.50 4.92
N VAL A 183 -10.83 9.79 5.66
CA VAL A 183 -10.87 10.82 6.69
C VAL A 183 -10.70 10.16 8.06
N ILE A 184 -9.65 10.54 8.78
CA ILE A 184 -9.35 10.11 10.14
C ILE A 184 -9.63 11.29 11.05
N LYS A 185 -10.60 11.17 11.95
CA LYS A 185 -10.91 12.19 12.95
C LYS A 185 -9.95 12.06 14.13
N ILE A 186 -9.45 13.17 14.67
CA ILE A 186 -8.56 13.18 15.83
C ILE A 186 -9.37 13.54 17.09
N GLY A 187 -9.25 12.72 18.14
CA GLY A 187 -9.84 12.97 19.47
C GLY A 187 -11.02 12.05 19.82
N ASP A 188 -11.82 12.48 20.80
CA ASP A 188 -12.79 11.62 21.51
C ASP A 188 -14.27 11.89 21.15
N GLY A 189 -14.52 12.30 19.90
CA GLY A 189 -15.89 12.58 19.45
C GLY A 189 -16.78 11.32 19.33
N PRO A 190 -18.09 11.50 19.13
CA PRO A 190 -19.04 10.39 19.06
C PRO A 190 -18.75 9.48 17.87
N ARG A 191 -18.63 8.18 18.16
CA ARG A 191 -18.46 7.14 17.12
C ARG A 191 -19.76 6.92 16.37
N LEU A 192 -19.66 6.48 15.10
CA LEU A 192 -20.84 6.09 14.35
C LEU A 192 -21.56 4.91 15.04
N PRO A 193 -22.91 4.86 15.00
CA PRO A 193 -23.65 3.72 15.51
C PRO A 193 -23.21 2.40 14.84
N PRO A 194 -23.19 1.25 15.52
CA PRO A 194 -22.68 -0.01 14.97
C PRO A 194 -23.36 -0.52 13.68
N HIS A 195 -24.56 -0.02 13.39
CA HIS A 195 -25.33 -0.36 12.18
C HIS A 195 -24.98 0.54 10.98
N VAL A 196 -24.25 1.63 11.18
CA VAL A 196 -23.75 2.50 10.12
C VAL A 196 -22.33 2.04 9.78
N ARG A 197 -22.16 1.47 8.58
CA ARG A 197 -20.88 0.91 8.13
C ARG A 197 -20.46 1.58 6.82
N PRO A 198 -19.75 2.73 6.88
CA PRO A 198 -19.24 3.40 5.69
C PRO A 198 -18.29 2.47 4.92
N TRP A 199 -18.22 2.66 3.60
CA TRP A 199 -17.34 1.88 2.70
C TRP A 199 -15.88 1.84 3.22
N MET A 200 -15.36 2.98 3.65
CA MET A 200 -13.99 3.11 4.15
C MET A 200 -13.88 3.00 5.68
N GLY A 201 -14.96 2.64 6.37
CA GLY A 201 -15.02 2.56 7.83
C GLY A 201 -15.15 3.93 8.53
N ASP A 202 -15.12 3.93 9.86
CA ASP A 202 -15.13 5.10 10.73
C ASP A 202 -13.77 5.24 11.42
N SER A 203 -12.80 5.86 10.73
CA SER A 203 -11.44 6.02 11.26
C SER A 203 -11.36 7.15 12.28
N TRP A 204 -10.66 6.85 13.37
CA TRP A 204 -10.31 7.81 14.41
C TRP A 204 -8.87 7.57 14.84
N GLY A 205 -8.20 8.63 15.26
CA GLY A 205 -6.90 8.54 15.88
C GLY A 205 -6.72 9.50 17.05
N HIS A 206 -5.61 9.34 17.75
CA HIS A 206 -5.20 10.21 18.84
C HIS A 206 -3.68 10.33 18.87
N TRP A 207 -3.17 11.41 19.47
CA TRP A 207 -1.73 11.63 19.61
C TRP A 207 -1.20 11.04 20.92
N GLU A 208 -0.15 10.23 20.82
CA GLU A 208 0.67 9.78 21.94
C GLU A 208 2.06 10.41 21.81
N GLY A 209 2.20 11.62 22.37
CA GLY A 209 3.37 12.46 22.12
C GLY A 209 3.46 12.85 20.64
N ASP A 210 4.51 12.38 19.96
CA ASP A 210 4.76 12.62 18.53
C ASP A 210 4.23 11.48 17.62
N VAL A 211 3.50 10.50 18.17
CA VAL A 211 2.94 9.37 17.40
C VAL A 211 1.44 9.54 17.21
N LEU A 212 0.97 9.46 15.97
CA LEU A 212 -0.45 9.33 15.67
C LEU A 212 -0.84 7.86 15.69
N VAL A 213 -1.77 7.49 16.58
CA VAL A 213 -2.30 6.13 16.75
C VAL A 213 -3.70 6.04 16.18
#